data_AF-A0A6N7TLU9-F1
#
_entry.id   AF-A0A6N7TLU9-F1
#
_cell.length_a   1.000
_cell.length_b   1.000
_cell.length_c   1.000
_cell.angle_alpha   90.00
_cell.angle_beta   90.00
_cell.angle_gamma   90.00
#
_symmetry.space_group_name_H-M   'P 1'
#
loop_
_entity.id
_entity.type
_entity.pdbx_description
1 polymer ?
#
loop_
_entity_poly.entity_id
_entity_poly.type
_entity_poly.pdbx_seq_one_letter_code
_entity_poly.pdbx_strand_id
1 'polypeptide(L)'
;MRTHKPPIGTPMWHVLEHLYYEKTRAGPLMEYVIREARVTGYFQGGYTEIRLTGKNAGGFMTPYSYPLKDIGEKLFYTPEEAARLAKRMTENEEKMIWCSDPLRRPWAEYIMPVAEQTSLFQGVSK
;
A
#
# COMPACT_ATOMS: atom_id res chain seq x y z
N MET A 1 -18.33 0.23 -12.35
CA MET A 1 -18.26 0.42 -10.88
C MET A 1 -18.67 -0.89 -10.22
N ARG A 2 -17.79 -1.53 -9.43
CA ARG A 2 -18.19 -2.72 -8.64
C ARG A 2 -19.02 -2.23 -7.46
N THR A 3 -20.34 -2.37 -7.55
CA THR A 3 -21.34 -1.89 -6.58
C THR A 3 -21.55 -2.82 -5.38
N HIS A 4 -20.78 -3.91 -5.28
CA HIS A 4 -20.98 -4.90 -4.23
C HIS A 4 -20.26 -4.49 -2.94
N LYS A 5 -21.01 -4.37 -1.84
CA LYS A 5 -20.47 -4.13 -0.49
C LYS A 5 -19.83 -5.45 0.02
N PRO A 6 -18.52 -5.49 0.28
CA PRO A 6 -17.90 -6.68 0.88
C PRO A 6 -18.59 -7.10 2.20
N PRO A 7 -18.74 -8.39 2.50
CA PRO A 7 -19.18 -8.82 3.83
C PRO A 7 -18.25 -8.29 4.95
N ILE A 8 -18.79 -8.05 6.15
CA ILE A 8 -17.96 -7.77 7.33
C ILE A 8 -17.02 -8.96 7.57
N GLY A 9 -15.77 -8.68 7.93
CA GLY A 9 -14.70 -9.67 8.07
C GLY A 9 -13.90 -9.94 6.79
N THR A 10 -14.36 -9.45 5.63
CA THR A 10 -13.63 -9.61 4.37
C THR A 10 -12.25 -8.96 4.46
N PRO A 11 -11.16 -9.67 4.11
CA PRO A 11 -9.84 -9.07 3.98
C PRO A 11 -9.78 -8.20 2.73
N MET A 12 -9.22 -7.01 2.86
CA MET A 12 -8.98 -6.08 1.76
C MET A 12 -7.57 -5.51 1.86
N TRP A 13 -7.02 -5.10 0.73
CA TRP A 13 -5.65 -4.63 0.61
C TRP A 13 -5.63 -3.17 0.17
N HIS A 14 -4.74 -2.39 0.77
CA HIS A 14 -4.56 -0.98 0.43
C HIS A 14 -3.09 -0.60 0.45
N VAL A 15 -2.79 0.55 -0.18
CA VAL A 15 -1.46 1.15 -0.17
C VAL A 15 -1.40 2.21 0.92
N LEU A 16 -0.34 2.19 1.71
CA LEU A 16 -0.04 3.19 2.73
C LEU A 16 1.31 3.83 2.43
N GLU A 17 1.38 5.14 2.62
CA GLU A 17 2.65 5.84 2.72
C GLU A 17 3.34 5.46 4.03
N HIS A 18 4.63 5.19 3.94
CA HIS A 18 5.49 4.92 5.09
C HIS A 18 6.69 5.83 5.05
N LEU A 19 6.79 6.68 6.05
CA LEU A 19 7.99 7.48 6.31
C LEU A 19 8.90 6.72 7.27
N TYR A 20 10.15 6.54 6.88
CA TYR A 20 11.17 5.87 7.69
C TYR A 20 12.46 6.68 7.75
N TYR A 21 13.29 6.43 8.76
CA TYR A 21 14.52 7.18 8.98
C TYR A 21 15.75 6.27 8.87
N GLU A 22 16.77 6.77 8.19
CA GLU A 22 18.10 6.18 8.15
C GLU A 22 19.06 7.02 8.99
N LYS A 23 19.94 6.37 9.76
CA LYS A 23 20.82 7.03 10.73
C LYS A 23 21.74 8.10 10.12
N THR A 24 22.03 7.99 8.83
CA THR A 24 22.97 8.84 8.09
C THR A 24 22.29 10.02 7.38
N ARG A 25 20.95 10.14 7.45
CA ARG A 25 20.17 11.15 6.72
C ARG A 25 19.31 11.99 7.68
N ALA A 26 19.33 13.31 7.49
CA ALA A 26 18.62 14.26 8.35
C ALA A 26 17.09 14.32 8.14
N GLY A 27 16.56 13.71 7.07
CA GLY A 27 15.13 13.73 6.73
C GLY A 27 14.56 12.32 6.50
N PRO A 28 13.24 12.15 6.64
CA PRO A 28 12.60 10.86 6.38
C PRO A 28 12.72 10.50 4.90
N LEU A 29 12.84 9.20 4.67
CA LEU A 29 12.64 8.56 3.39
C LEU A 29 11.20 8.07 3.29
N MET A 30 10.71 7.93 2.07
CA MET A 30 9.35 7.46 1.79
C MET A 30 9.40 6.11 1.07
N GLU A 31 8.41 5.27 1.37
CA GLU A 31 8.08 4.10 0.58
C GLU A 31 6.56 3.89 0.58
N TYR A 32 6.06 3.17 -0.41
CA TYR A 32 4.68 2.73 -0.45
C TYR A 32 4.60 1.28 -0.03
N VAL A 33 3.90 0.98 1.06
CA VAL A 33 3.71 -0.39 1.56
C VAL A 33 2.29 -0.85 1.28
N ILE A 34 2.09 -2.15 1.09
CA ILE A 34 0.76 -2.74 1.11
C ILE A 34 0.47 -3.38 2.47
N ARG A 35 -0.79 -3.31 2.90
CA ARG A 35 -1.26 -3.94 4.14
C ARG A 35 -2.63 -4.57 3.91
N GLU A 36 -2.89 -5.67 4.60
CA GLU A 36 -4.23 -6.21 4.76
C GLU A 36 -4.95 -5.43 5.88
N ALA A 37 -6.20 -5.08 5.63
CA ALA A 37 -7.14 -4.61 6.64
C ALA A 37 -8.47 -5.36 6.47
N ARG A 38 -9.16 -5.62 7.58
CA ARG A 38 -10.43 -6.34 7.57
C ARG A 38 -11.61 -5.39 7.68
N VAL A 39 -12.67 -5.66 6.91
CA VAL A 39 -13.91 -4.89 6.97
C VAL A 39 -14.53 -5.06 8.35
N THR A 40 -14.71 -3.96 9.06
CA THR A 40 -15.34 -3.94 10.40
C THR A 40 -16.74 -3.36 10.37
N GLY A 41 -17.11 -2.66 9.31
CA GLY A 41 -18.47 -2.16 9.14
C GLY A 41 -18.60 -1.15 8.01
N TYR A 42 -19.71 -0.42 8.05
CA TYR A 42 -20.06 0.59 7.09
C TYR A 42 -20.60 1.82 7.79
N PHE A 43 -20.22 3.00 7.31
CA PHE A 43 -20.84 4.24 7.72
C PHE A 43 -21.66 4.79 6.55
N GLN A 44 -22.92 5.14 6.81
CA GLN A 44 -23.84 5.65 5.80
C GLN A 44 -24.22 7.10 6.14
N GLY A 45 -23.67 8.03 5.37
CA GLY A 45 -24.02 9.45 5.40
C GLY A 45 -24.42 9.94 4.01
N GLY A 46 -23.92 11.11 3.58
CA GLY A 46 -24.07 11.60 2.20
C GLY A 46 -23.43 10.70 1.13
N TYR A 47 -22.58 9.77 1.55
CA TYR A 47 -22.07 8.64 0.78
C TYR A 47 -21.86 7.45 1.72
N THR A 48 -21.69 6.25 1.16
CA THR A 48 -21.36 5.05 1.95
C THR A 48 -19.84 4.87 2.01
N GLU A 49 -19.32 4.76 3.22
CA GLU A 49 -17.94 4.43 3.50
C GLU A 49 -17.83 3.00 4.04
N ILE A 50 -16.80 2.28 3.60
CA ILE A 50 -16.36 1.04 4.21
C ILE A 50 -15.39 1.35 5.35
N ARG A 51 -15.62 0.75 6.51
CA ARG A 51 -14.74 0.85 7.68
C ARG A 51 -13.90 -0.42 7.77
N LEU A 52 -12.59 -0.25 7.94
CA LEU A 52 -11.63 -1.34 8.02
C LEU A 52 -10.79 -1.20 9.29
N THR A 53 -10.17 -2.29 9.71
CA THR A 53 -9.16 -2.29 10.76
C THR A 53 -8.02 -3.21 10.37
N GLY A 54 -6.80 -2.69 10.40
CA GLY A 54 -5.59 -3.36 9.95
C GLY A 54 -4.35 -2.74 10.57
N LYS A 55 -3.18 -3.33 10.33
CA LYS A 55 -1.92 -2.74 10.79
C LYS A 55 -1.50 -1.61 9.85
N ASN A 56 -1.06 -0.48 10.40
CA ASN A 56 -0.40 0.55 9.62
C ASN A 56 1.02 0.13 9.21
N ALA A 57 1.73 1.01 8.52
CA ALA A 57 3.10 0.76 8.09
C ALA A 57 4.03 0.43 9.27
N GLY A 58 3.87 1.13 10.40
CA GLY A 58 4.61 0.90 11.66
C GLY A 58 4.12 -0.27 12.52
N GLY A 59 3.13 -1.05 12.05
CA GLY A 59 2.67 -2.27 12.72
C GLY A 59 1.56 -2.09 13.77
N PHE A 60 1.07 -0.87 14.00
CA PHE A 60 0.01 -0.59 14.96
C PHE A 60 -1.38 -0.80 14.35
N MET A 61 -2.29 -1.39 15.14
CA MET A 61 -3.69 -1.55 14.72
C MET A 61 -4.35 -0.18 14.57
N THR A 62 -4.85 0.09 13.37
CA THR A 62 -5.37 1.40 12.96
C THR A 62 -6.71 1.23 12.26
N PRO A 63 -7.73 2.05 12.56
CA PRO A 63 -8.96 2.09 11.80
C PRO A 63 -8.78 2.87 10.49
N TYR A 64 -9.37 2.38 9.41
CA TYR A 64 -9.37 3.05 8.10
C TYR A 64 -10.81 3.24 7.60
N SER A 65 -10.99 4.26 6.76
CA SER A 65 -12.27 4.54 6.09
C SER A 65 -11.99 4.85 4.62
N TYR A 66 -12.75 4.23 3.73
CA TYR A 66 -12.72 4.55 2.31
C TYR A 66 -14.14 4.71 1.77
N PRO A 67 -14.39 5.63 0.83
CA PRO A 67 -15.61 5.61 0.04
C PRO A 67 -15.76 4.27 -0.70
N LEU A 68 -16.97 3.71 -0.80
CA LEU A 68 -17.19 2.46 -1.56
C LEU A 68 -16.74 2.56 -3.02
N LYS A 69 -16.81 3.76 -3.61
CA LYS A 69 -16.35 4.02 -4.98
C LYS A 69 -14.84 3.82 -5.17
N ASP A 70 -14.06 3.89 -4.10
CA ASP A 70 -12.60 3.73 -4.15
C ASP A 70 -12.19 2.24 -4.20
N ILE A 71 -13.15 1.30 -4.13
CA ILE A 71 -12.88 -0.12 -4.35
C ILE A 71 -12.48 -0.36 -5.81
N GLY A 72 -11.28 -0.93 -6.01
CA GLY A 72 -10.64 -1.11 -7.31
C GLY A 72 -9.74 0.06 -7.72
N GLU A 73 -9.71 1.16 -6.95
CA GLU A 73 -8.84 2.31 -7.21
C GLU A 73 -7.80 2.53 -6.09
N LYS A 74 -8.22 2.41 -4.83
CA LYS A 74 -7.35 2.54 -3.64
C LYS A 74 -7.48 1.37 -2.66
N LEU A 75 -8.61 0.67 -2.69
CA LEU A 75 -8.90 -0.49 -1.86
C LEU A 75 -9.19 -1.70 -2.73
N PHE A 76 -8.54 -2.83 -2.48
CA PHE A 76 -8.48 -3.95 -3.41
C PHE A 76 -8.82 -5.27 -2.73
N TYR A 77 -9.23 -6.27 -3.51
CA TYR A 77 -9.51 -7.61 -2.99
C TYR A 77 -8.24 -8.46 -2.92
N THR A 78 -7.24 -8.16 -3.74
CA THR A 78 -6.00 -8.92 -3.82
C THR A 78 -4.78 -8.06 -3.48
N PRO A 79 -3.72 -8.65 -2.89
CA PRO A 79 -2.48 -7.94 -2.63
C PRO A 79 -1.79 -7.50 -3.93
N GLU A 80 -1.91 -8.28 -5.00
CA GLU A 80 -1.32 -8.00 -6.31
C GLU A 80 -1.89 -6.71 -6.94
N GLU A 81 -3.22 -6.50 -6.84
CA GLU A 81 -3.85 -5.25 -7.28
C GLU A 81 -3.34 -4.04 -6.49
N ALA A 82 -3.24 -4.16 -5.16
CA ALA A 82 -2.69 -3.11 -4.31
C ALA A 82 -1.21 -2.84 -4.62
N ALA A 83 -0.43 -3.89 -4.86
CA ALA A 83 0.97 -3.80 -5.20
C ALA A 83 1.18 -3.10 -6.55
N ARG A 84 0.33 -3.36 -7.56
CA ARG A 84 0.34 -2.62 -8.82
C ARG A 84 0.10 -1.12 -8.61
N LEU A 85 -0.79 -0.75 -7.70
CA LEU A 85 -0.96 0.66 -7.34
C LEU A 85 0.30 1.20 -6.65
N ALA A 86 0.85 0.49 -5.67
CA ALA A 86 2.07 0.89 -4.97
C ALA A 86 3.25 1.09 -5.92
N LYS A 87 3.41 0.23 -6.94
CA LYS A 87 4.38 0.39 -8.04
C LYS A 87 4.18 1.71 -8.77
N ARG A 88 2.96 2.01 -9.23
CA ARG A 88 2.67 3.27 -9.93
C ARG A 88 2.92 4.49 -9.05
N MET A 89 2.57 4.42 -7.78
CA MET A 89 2.82 5.52 -6.83
C MET A 89 4.33 5.71 -6.62
N THR A 90 5.08 4.63 -6.44
CA THR A 90 6.55 4.64 -6.33
C THR A 90 7.19 5.29 -7.56
N GLU A 91 6.85 4.81 -8.76
CA GLU A 91 7.40 5.33 -10.02
C GLU A 91 7.00 6.80 -10.29
N ASN A 92 5.85 7.24 -9.79
CA ASN A 92 5.45 8.64 -9.91
C ASN A 92 6.19 9.54 -8.93
N GLU A 93 6.43 9.06 -7.72
CA GLU A 93 7.19 9.79 -6.70
C GLU A 93 8.66 9.92 -7.11
N GLU A 94 9.23 8.87 -7.70
CA GLU A 94 10.61 8.87 -8.24
C GLU A 94 10.82 9.88 -9.38
N LYS A 95 9.75 10.39 -10.02
CA LYS A 95 9.85 11.46 -11.03
C LYS A 95 9.92 12.86 -10.42
N MET A 96 9.65 12.99 -9.12
CA MET A 96 9.58 14.29 -8.47
C MET A 96 10.98 14.84 -8.19
N ILE A 97 11.15 16.15 -8.33
CA ILE A 97 12.46 16.82 -8.21
C ILE A 97 13.12 16.65 -6.83
N TRP A 98 12.33 16.37 -5.79
CA TRP A 98 12.83 16.14 -4.43
C TRP A 98 13.27 14.70 -4.18
N CYS A 99 12.94 13.77 -5.08
CA CYS A 99 13.32 12.38 -4.97
C CYS A 99 14.73 12.17 -5.52
N SER A 100 15.72 12.14 -4.62
CA SER A 100 17.13 11.98 -4.99
C SER A 100 17.53 10.54 -5.31
N ASP A 101 16.88 9.56 -4.65
CA ASP A 101 17.29 8.16 -4.65
C ASP A 101 16.09 7.26 -4.97
N PRO A 102 16.30 6.09 -5.61
CA PRO A 102 15.24 5.13 -5.83
C PRO A 102 14.56 4.72 -4.53
N LEU A 103 13.23 4.70 -4.53
CA LEU A 103 12.44 4.31 -3.37
C LEU A 103 12.53 2.80 -3.14
N ARG A 104 12.37 2.37 -1.89
CA ARG A 104 12.25 0.95 -1.57
C ARG A 104 10.97 0.38 -2.18
N ARG A 105 11.02 -0.90 -2.56
CA ARG A 105 9.94 -1.61 -3.25
C ARG A 105 9.43 -2.80 -2.43
N PRO A 106 8.92 -2.59 -1.20
CA PRO A 106 8.40 -3.68 -0.36
C PRO A 106 7.20 -4.39 -0.99
N TRP A 107 6.52 -3.76 -1.95
CA TRP A 107 5.43 -4.35 -2.72
C TRP A 107 5.89 -5.32 -3.83
N ALA A 108 7.19 -5.40 -4.14
CA ALA A 108 7.69 -6.17 -5.29
C ALA A 108 7.40 -7.67 -5.19
N GLU A 109 7.44 -8.23 -3.97
CA GLU A 109 7.18 -9.66 -3.72
C GLU A 109 5.78 -10.13 -4.14
N TYR A 110 4.81 -9.20 -4.24
CA TYR A 110 3.42 -9.50 -4.57
C TYR A 110 3.10 -9.44 -6.07
N ILE A 111 4.07 -9.06 -6.91
CA ILE A 111 3.88 -8.92 -8.37
C ILE A 111 4.99 -9.61 -9.16
N MET A 112 6.20 -9.69 -8.60
CA MET A 112 7.32 -10.30 -9.30
C MET A 112 7.33 -11.81 -9.11
N PRO A 113 7.51 -12.60 -10.19
CA PRO A 113 7.78 -14.02 -10.07
C PRO A 113 9.03 -14.25 -9.21
N VAL A 114 9.04 -15.31 -8.40
CA VAL A 114 10.15 -15.65 -7.47
C VAL A 114 11.53 -15.65 -8.17
N ALA A 115 11.58 -15.97 -9.45
CA ALA A 115 12.81 -15.98 -10.26
C ALA A 115 13.49 -14.59 -10.42
N GLU A 116 12.73 -13.49 -10.40
CA GLU A 116 13.27 -12.13 -10.60
C GLU A 116 13.61 -11.41 -9.28
N GLN A 117 13.16 -11.94 -8.14
CA GLN A 117 13.43 -11.37 -6.81
C GLN A 117 14.93 -11.47 -6.44
N THR A 118 15.61 -12.51 -6.92
CA THR A 118 17.04 -12.78 -6.66
C THR A 118 17.97 -11.71 -7.23
N SER A 119 17.59 -11.05 -8.33
CA SER A 119 18.44 -10.07 -9.01
C SER A 119 18.43 -8.68 -8.35
N LEU A 120 17.44 -8.35 -7.53
CA LEU A 120 17.35 -7.05 -6.83
C LEU A 120 18.20 -6.99 -5.56
N PHE A 121 18.50 -8.12 -4.93
CA PHE A 121 19.30 -8.19 -3.70
C PHE A 121 20.80 -8.43 -3.94
N GLN A 122 21.21 -8.78 -5.17
CA GLN A 122 22.63 -9.03 -5.51
C GLN A 122 23.42 -7.76 -5.90
N GLY A 123 22.81 -6.57 -5.86
CA GLY A 123 23.47 -5.30 -6.16
C GLY A 123 24.22 -4.65 -4.98
N VAL A 124 24.16 -5.21 -3.77
CA VAL A 124 24.83 -4.65 -2.58
C VAL A 124 25.94 -5.60 -2.10
N SER A 125 26.92 -5.84 -2.96
CA SER A 125 28.25 -6.30 -2.57
C SER A 125 29.23 -6.07 -3.72
N LYS A 126 29.85 -4.89 -3.72
CA LYS A 126 31.26 -4.70 -4.05
C LYS A 126 31.80 -3.59 -3.16
#